data_AF-A0A935TAL8-F1
#
_entry.id   AF-A0A935TAL8-F1
#
_cell.length_a   1.000
_cell.length_b   1.000
_cell.length_c   1.000
_cell.angle_alpha   90.00
_cell.angle_beta   90.00
_cell.angle_gamma   90.00
#
_symmetry.space_group_name_H-M   'P 1'
#
loop_
_entity.id
_entity.type
_entity.pdbx_description
1 polymer ?
#
loop_
_entity_poly.entity_id
_entity_poly.type
_entity_poly.pdbx_seq_one_letter_code
_entity_poly.pdbx_strand_id
1 'polypeptide(L)'
;MVNLLGRRGGPTATPRFDARTLDRIAVRLPILFGLARSGGLARVGRAVADLAPLLEELDVAPSRLTAEDLLEALDGLRDEALASATPDARGDGAPPAALPVEREELERDGGFVVHRPGRSLSTGEAEIASRGYFDVVDRPPIATWLGVLDATSDGVDDGVWIAAWVGPREVERARAGCRACPNGALVWLDDVSSPAAAQLQACARVAAGSRLR
;
A
#
# COMPACT_ATOMS: atom_id res chain seq x y z
N MET A 1 22.05 -36.60 16.47
CA MET A 1 23.08 -35.67 15.95
C MET A 1 22.45 -34.91 14.80
N VAL A 2 21.96 -33.69 15.06
CA VAL A 2 21.38 -32.83 14.03
C VAL A 2 22.54 -32.13 13.31
N ASN A 3 22.65 -32.35 12.02
CA ASN A 3 23.72 -31.82 11.19
C ASN A 3 23.49 -30.32 10.99
N LEU A 4 24.16 -29.48 11.79
CA LEU A 4 24.24 -28.03 11.64
C LEU A 4 25.25 -27.67 10.52
N LEU A 5 25.09 -28.26 9.34
CA LEU A 5 25.87 -27.85 8.18
C LEU A 5 25.37 -26.47 7.76
N GLY A 6 26.14 -25.46 8.15
CA GLY A 6 25.91 -24.06 7.82
C GLY A 6 25.72 -23.91 6.31
N ARG A 7 24.47 -23.66 5.89
CA ARG A 7 24.20 -23.05 4.59
C ARG A 7 24.97 -21.74 4.58
N ARG A 8 26.09 -21.72 3.85
CA ARG A 8 26.74 -20.47 3.45
C ARG A 8 25.73 -19.72 2.60
N GLY A 9 25.00 -18.81 3.23
CA GLY A 9 24.10 -17.90 2.53
C GLY A 9 24.91 -17.16 1.49
N GLY A 10 24.58 -17.36 0.21
CA GLY A 10 24.99 -16.44 -0.83
C GLY A 10 24.46 -15.03 -0.49
N PRO A 11 24.92 -13.99 -1.19
CA PRO A 11 24.35 -12.65 -1.03
C PRO A 11 22.83 -12.74 -1.19
N THR A 12 22.10 -12.55 -0.10
CA THR A 12 20.62 -12.53 -0.07
C THR A 12 20.18 -11.48 -1.07
N ALA A 13 19.52 -11.92 -2.14
CA ALA A 13 19.01 -11.02 -3.15
C ALA A 13 18.00 -10.07 -2.50
N THR A 14 18.28 -8.76 -2.56
CA THR A 14 17.39 -7.76 -2.00
C THR A 14 16.04 -7.78 -2.77
N PRO A 15 14.89 -7.84 -2.08
CA PRO A 15 13.58 -7.91 -2.73
C PRO A 15 13.35 -6.81 -3.76
N ARG A 16 12.72 -7.11 -4.89
CA ARG A 16 12.40 -6.13 -5.95
C ARG A 16 11.05 -6.42 -6.57
N PHE A 17 10.42 -5.39 -7.12
CA PHE A 17 9.26 -5.60 -7.98
C PHE A 17 9.72 -6.10 -9.35
N ASP A 18 9.04 -7.12 -9.86
CA ASP A 18 9.16 -7.54 -11.25
C ASP A 18 8.55 -6.47 -12.20
N ALA A 19 8.91 -6.55 -13.48
CA ALA A 19 8.47 -5.55 -14.47
C ALA A 19 6.94 -5.48 -14.60
N ARG A 20 6.26 -6.64 -14.59
CA ARG A 20 4.79 -6.73 -14.73
C ARG A 20 4.10 -6.03 -13.54
N THR A 21 4.64 -6.20 -12.35
CA THR A 21 4.11 -5.57 -11.13
C THR A 21 4.32 -4.06 -11.17
N LEU A 22 5.48 -3.60 -11.65
CA LEU A 22 5.75 -2.17 -11.85
C LEU A 22 4.81 -1.53 -12.87
N ASP A 23 4.51 -2.20 -13.98
CA ASP A 23 3.55 -1.69 -14.97
C ASP A 23 2.17 -1.50 -14.34
N ARG A 24 1.69 -2.45 -13.54
CA ARG A 24 0.42 -2.33 -12.80
C ARG A 24 0.45 -1.18 -11.79
N ILE A 25 1.54 -1.06 -11.03
CA ILE A 25 1.72 0.05 -10.06
C ILE A 25 1.69 1.41 -10.76
N ALA A 26 2.35 1.53 -11.92
CA ALA A 26 2.38 2.76 -12.71
C ALA A 26 0.98 3.20 -13.16
N VAL A 27 0.06 2.26 -13.41
CA VAL A 27 -1.35 2.54 -13.71
C VAL A 27 -2.15 2.93 -12.46
N ARG A 28 -1.91 2.26 -11.32
CA ARG A 28 -2.63 2.48 -10.06
C ARG A 28 -2.34 3.82 -9.40
N LEU A 29 -1.08 4.27 -9.44
CA LEU A 29 -0.66 5.50 -8.76
C LEU A 29 -1.43 6.76 -9.22
N PRO A 30 -1.59 7.05 -10.52
CA PRO A 30 -2.40 8.19 -10.97
C PRO A 30 -3.85 8.16 -10.50
N ILE A 31 -4.47 6.97 -10.45
CA ILE A 31 -5.85 6.78 -9.97
C ILE A 31 -5.90 7.11 -8.48
N LEU A 32 -4.98 6.52 -7.70
CA LEU A 32 -4.88 6.70 -6.26
C LEU A 32 -4.62 8.18 -5.90
N PHE A 33 -3.74 8.88 -6.63
CA PHE A 33 -3.53 10.32 -6.46
C PHE A 33 -4.75 11.16 -6.87
N GLY A 34 -5.53 10.70 -7.86
CA GLY A 34 -6.82 11.28 -8.19
C GLY A 34 -7.80 11.19 -7.03
N LEU A 35 -7.94 9.98 -6.46
CA LEU A 35 -8.81 9.70 -5.32
C LEU A 35 -8.38 10.43 -4.04
N ALA A 36 -7.08 10.52 -3.77
CA ALA A 36 -6.56 11.25 -2.61
C ALA A 36 -6.96 12.73 -2.65
N ARG A 37 -6.87 13.36 -3.83
CA ARG A 37 -7.24 14.76 -4.02
C ARG A 37 -8.74 15.01 -3.98
N SER A 38 -9.55 14.08 -4.47
CA SER A 38 -11.01 14.22 -4.47
C SER A 38 -11.68 13.76 -3.17
N GLY A 39 -10.91 13.25 -2.20
CA GLY A 39 -11.46 12.56 -1.01
C GLY A 39 -12.10 11.20 -1.33
N GLY A 40 -11.91 10.68 -2.54
CA GLY A 40 -12.46 9.41 -3.02
C GLY A 40 -11.91 8.17 -2.29
N LEU A 41 -10.75 8.27 -1.63
CA LEU A 41 -10.18 7.14 -0.85
C LEU A 41 -11.13 6.68 0.27
N ALA A 42 -11.85 7.60 0.91
CA ALA A 42 -12.83 7.24 1.94
C ALA A 42 -14.02 6.47 1.36
N ARG A 43 -14.37 6.70 0.09
CA ARG A 43 -15.44 5.95 -0.62
C ARG A 43 -14.99 4.53 -0.90
N VAL A 44 -13.77 4.35 -1.43
CA VAL A 44 -13.17 3.02 -1.63
C VAL A 44 -13.10 2.28 -0.30
N GLY A 45 -12.64 2.94 0.77
CA GLY A 45 -12.58 2.34 2.11
C GLY A 45 -13.92 1.82 2.65
N ARG A 46 -15.05 2.44 2.28
CA ARG A 46 -16.38 1.92 2.63
C ARG A 46 -16.79 0.69 1.81
N ALA A 47 -16.40 0.64 0.54
CA ALA A 47 -16.68 -0.48 -0.35
C ALA A 47 -15.76 -1.69 -0.09
N VAL A 48 -14.63 -1.50 0.59
CA VAL A 48 -13.70 -2.59 0.96
C VAL A 48 -14.35 -3.66 1.85
N ALA A 49 -15.48 -3.36 2.51
CA ALA A 49 -16.24 -4.36 3.26
C ALA A 49 -16.64 -5.57 2.39
N ASP A 50 -16.89 -5.36 1.10
CA ASP A 50 -17.22 -6.42 0.15
C ASP A 50 -16.03 -7.33 -0.17
N LEU A 51 -14.81 -6.90 0.17
CA LEU A 51 -13.56 -7.65 -0.01
C LEU A 51 -13.14 -8.42 1.25
N ALA A 52 -13.95 -8.41 2.31
CA ALA A 52 -13.63 -9.06 3.58
C ALA A 52 -13.25 -10.55 3.44
N PRO A 53 -13.92 -11.38 2.62
CA PRO A 53 -13.52 -12.78 2.44
C PRO A 53 -12.10 -12.95 1.89
N LEU A 54 -11.71 -12.13 0.90
CA LEU A 54 -10.36 -12.17 0.32
C LEU A 54 -9.31 -11.70 1.32
N LEU A 55 -9.62 -10.69 2.14
CA LEU A 55 -8.73 -10.22 3.19
C LEU A 55 -8.52 -11.28 4.28
N GLU A 56 -9.59 -11.97 4.69
CA GLU A 56 -9.50 -13.06 5.67
C GLU A 56 -8.70 -14.24 5.12
N GLU A 57 -8.97 -14.66 3.87
CA GLU A 57 -8.20 -15.70 3.20
C GLU A 57 -6.71 -15.33 3.12
N LEU A 58 -6.42 -14.09 2.73
CA LEU A 58 -5.05 -13.59 2.60
C LEU A 58 -4.30 -13.60 3.93
N ASP A 59 -4.97 -13.34 5.06
CA ASP A 59 -4.32 -13.39 6.37
C ASP A 59 -4.16 -14.81 6.91
N VAL A 60 -5.11 -15.71 6.63
CA VAL A 60 -5.05 -17.11 7.08
C VAL A 60 -4.05 -17.92 6.25
N ALA A 61 -4.04 -17.72 4.94
CA ALA A 61 -3.20 -18.43 3.98
C ALA A 61 -2.58 -17.45 2.97
N PRO A 62 -1.57 -16.65 3.37
CA PRO A 62 -0.95 -15.66 2.50
C PRO A 62 -0.44 -16.29 1.20
N SER A 63 -1.09 -15.92 0.09
CA SER A 63 -0.73 -16.41 -1.23
C SER A 63 -0.64 -15.25 -2.22
N ARG A 64 0.32 -15.34 -3.15
CA ARG A 64 0.49 -14.31 -4.19
C ARG A 64 -0.78 -14.20 -5.05
N LEU A 65 -1.42 -15.34 -5.35
CA LEU A 65 -2.64 -15.38 -6.13
C LEU A 65 -3.76 -14.58 -5.45
N THR A 66 -4.05 -14.89 -4.17
CA THR A 66 -5.08 -14.20 -3.38
C THR A 66 -4.79 -12.69 -3.26
N ALA A 67 -3.52 -12.30 -3.09
CA ALA A 67 -3.14 -10.90 -3.05
C ALA A 67 -3.31 -10.18 -4.40
N GLU A 68 -3.01 -10.86 -5.51
CA GLU A 68 -3.23 -10.31 -6.85
C GLU A 68 -4.72 -10.16 -7.18
N ASP A 69 -5.55 -11.15 -6.83
CA ASP A 69 -7.01 -11.11 -7.00
C ASP A 69 -7.63 -9.97 -6.18
N LEU A 70 -7.18 -9.79 -4.93
CA LEU A 70 -7.61 -8.67 -4.09
C LEU A 70 -7.24 -7.31 -4.69
N LEU A 71 -6.02 -7.17 -5.22
CA LEU A 71 -5.57 -5.93 -5.87
C LEU A 71 -6.36 -5.64 -7.15
N GLU A 72 -6.76 -6.66 -7.90
CA GLU A 72 -7.60 -6.53 -9.09
C GLU A 72 -9.03 -6.09 -8.73
N ALA A 73 -9.64 -6.71 -7.71
CA ALA A 73 -10.95 -6.30 -7.20
C ALA A 73 -10.91 -4.84 -6.69
N LEU A 74 -9.82 -4.45 -6.02
CA LEU A 74 -9.61 -3.09 -5.54
C LEU A 74 -9.47 -2.07 -6.68
N ASP A 75 -8.89 -2.45 -7.81
CA ASP A 75 -8.80 -1.58 -8.98
C ASP A 75 -10.20 -1.24 -9.53
N GLY A 76 -11.12 -2.21 -9.57
CA GLY A 76 -12.52 -1.96 -9.91
C GLY A 76 -13.20 -0.93 -8.99
N LEU A 77 -13.04 -1.08 -7.67
CA LEU A 77 -13.58 -0.12 -6.69
C LEU A 77 -13.00 1.29 -6.86
N ARG A 78 -11.71 1.40 -7.22
CA ARG A 78 -11.04 2.68 -7.43
C ARG A 78 -11.55 3.37 -8.69
N ASP A 79 -11.72 2.62 -9.77
CA ASP A 79 -12.24 3.15 -11.04
C ASP A 79 -13.68 3.65 -10.87
N GLU A 80 -14.54 2.89 -10.19
CA GLU A 80 -15.90 3.31 -9.86
C GLU A 80 -15.92 4.57 -8.98
N ALA A 81 -15.06 4.61 -7.95
CA ALA A 81 -14.96 5.76 -7.07
C ALA A 81 -14.43 7.02 -7.79
N LEU A 82 -13.52 6.85 -8.74
CA LEU A 82 -12.95 7.94 -9.54
C LEU A 82 -13.96 8.44 -10.56
N ALA A 83 -14.67 7.55 -11.26
CA ALA A 83 -15.75 7.90 -12.19
C ALA A 83 -16.83 8.73 -11.47
N SER A 84 -17.25 8.29 -10.29
CA SER A 84 -18.23 8.97 -9.43
C SER A 84 -17.72 10.27 -8.80
N ALA A 85 -16.42 10.52 -8.81
CA ALA A 85 -15.83 11.78 -8.33
C ALA A 85 -15.79 12.86 -9.41
N THR A 86 -16.02 12.50 -10.67
CA THR A 86 -16.19 13.47 -11.75
C THR A 86 -17.50 14.20 -11.49
N PRO A 87 -17.46 15.52 -11.18
CA PRO A 87 -18.69 16.25 -10.94
C PRO A 87 -19.52 16.18 -12.20
N ASP A 88 -20.76 15.70 -12.11
CA ASP A 88 -21.77 16.12 -13.07
C ASP A 88 -21.72 17.64 -13.10
N ALA A 89 -21.39 18.21 -14.26
CA ALA A 89 -21.19 19.64 -14.48
C ALA A 89 -22.48 20.48 -14.30
N ARG A 90 -23.48 19.99 -13.54
CA ARG A 90 -24.82 20.56 -13.42
C ARG A 90 -25.44 20.21 -12.07
N GLY A 91 -25.25 21.07 -11.07
CA GLY A 91 -26.02 21.03 -9.83
C GLY A 91 -25.47 22.02 -8.82
N ASP A 92 -26.13 23.15 -8.67
CA ASP A 92 -25.77 24.35 -7.88
C ASP A 92 -25.62 24.16 -6.35
N GLY A 93 -25.26 22.97 -5.88
CA GLY A 93 -24.99 22.68 -4.47
C GLY A 93 -23.50 22.73 -4.18
N ALA A 94 -23.00 23.90 -3.77
CA ALA A 94 -21.59 24.12 -3.44
C ALA A 94 -21.05 23.01 -2.50
N PRO A 95 -20.05 22.21 -2.92
CA PRO A 95 -19.47 21.20 -2.06
C PRO A 95 -18.72 21.85 -0.89
N PRO A 96 -18.63 21.19 0.27
CA PRO A 96 -17.81 21.68 1.37
C PRO A 96 -16.37 21.83 0.87
N ALA A 97 -15.79 23.00 1.13
CA ALA A 97 -14.43 23.36 0.72
C ALA A 97 -13.42 22.44 1.40
N ALA A 98 -13.20 21.25 0.85
CA ALA A 98 -12.00 20.48 1.11
C ALA A 98 -10.84 21.36 0.63
N LEU A 99 -10.03 21.85 1.57
CA LEU A 99 -8.86 22.66 1.25
C LEU A 99 -8.06 21.93 0.18
N PRO A 100 -7.76 22.58 -0.96
CA PRO A 100 -6.96 21.96 -2.00
C PRO A 100 -5.65 21.53 -1.37
N VAL A 101 -5.40 20.22 -1.34
CA VAL A 101 -4.04 19.72 -1.07
C VAL A 101 -3.21 20.27 -2.22
N GLU A 102 -2.32 21.22 -1.92
CA GLU A 102 -1.52 21.84 -2.95
C GLU A 102 -0.73 20.76 -3.68
N ARG A 103 -0.74 20.84 -5.01
CA ARG A 103 -0.18 19.81 -5.90
C ARG A 103 1.24 19.40 -5.51
N GLU A 104 2.06 20.37 -5.08
CA GLU A 104 3.45 20.13 -4.68
C GLU A 104 3.59 19.30 -3.40
N GLU A 105 2.62 19.36 -2.48
CA GLU A 105 2.63 18.61 -1.21
C GLU A 105 2.45 17.11 -1.47
N LEU A 106 1.60 16.74 -2.45
CA LEU A 106 1.36 15.34 -2.82
C LEU A 106 2.59 14.70 -3.51
N GLU A 107 3.44 15.52 -4.15
CA GLU A 107 4.50 15.08 -5.05
C GLU A 107 5.86 14.87 -4.37
N ARG A 108 6.09 15.40 -3.16
CA ARG A 108 7.43 15.39 -2.54
C ARG A 108 7.61 14.58 -1.26
N ASP A 109 6.55 14.38 -0.46
CA ASP A 109 6.75 13.92 0.93
C ASP A 109 5.96 12.65 1.32
N GLY A 110 5.42 11.92 0.33
CA GLY A 110 4.78 10.62 0.57
C GLY A 110 5.78 9.48 0.80
N GLY A 111 5.27 8.29 1.08
CA GLY A 111 6.10 7.12 1.34
C GLY A 111 5.43 5.80 1.03
N PHE A 112 6.13 4.71 1.34
CA PHE A 112 5.64 3.35 1.10
C PHE A 112 5.87 2.48 2.32
N VAL A 113 4.80 1.84 2.77
CA VAL A 113 4.84 0.81 3.80
C VAL A 113 4.61 -0.54 3.12
N VAL A 114 5.18 -1.58 3.69
CA VAL A 114 4.91 -2.95 3.29
C VAL A 114 4.20 -3.67 4.41
N HIS A 115 3.08 -4.31 4.06
CA HIS A 115 2.32 -5.17 4.93
C HIS A 115 2.61 -6.63 4.61
N ARG A 116 2.76 -7.47 5.64
CA ARG A 116 2.98 -8.92 5.52
C ARG A 116 1.76 -9.64 6.09
N PRO A 117 0.81 -10.08 5.25
CA PRO A 117 -0.36 -10.82 5.72
C PRO A 117 0.01 -12.04 6.54
N GLY A 118 -0.82 -12.37 7.54
CA GLY A 118 -0.60 -13.50 8.44
C GLY A 118 0.54 -13.33 9.45
N ARG A 119 1.22 -12.17 9.49
CA ARG A 119 2.22 -11.84 10.53
C ARG A 119 1.69 -10.98 11.67
N SER A 120 0.49 -10.43 11.52
CA SER A 120 -0.12 -9.62 12.58
C SER A 120 -0.35 -10.45 13.85
N LEU A 121 -0.17 -9.81 14.99
CA LEU A 121 -0.52 -10.37 16.30
C LEU A 121 -1.85 -9.82 16.82
N SER A 122 -2.52 -8.97 16.04
CA SER A 122 -3.81 -8.37 16.36
C SER A 122 -3.85 -7.63 17.71
N THR A 123 -2.72 -7.03 18.12
CA THR A 123 -2.59 -6.37 19.43
C THR A 123 -3.17 -4.95 19.45
N GLY A 124 -3.40 -4.35 18.28
CA GLY A 124 -3.85 -2.96 18.15
C GLY A 124 -2.79 -1.90 18.46
N GLU A 125 -1.53 -2.28 18.73
CA GLU A 125 -0.46 -1.33 19.07
C GLU A 125 -0.16 -0.38 17.90
N ALA A 126 -0.10 -0.90 16.67
CA ALA A 126 0.11 -0.10 15.47
C ALA A 126 -1.07 0.86 15.21
N GLU A 127 -2.31 0.42 15.44
CA GLU A 127 -3.52 1.25 15.36
C GLU A 127 -3.43 2.42 16.34
N ILE A 128 -3.16 2.15 17.62
CA ILE A 128 -3.08 3.17 18.67
C ILE A 128 -1.95 4.16 18.37
N ALA A 129 -0.75 3.67 18.07
CA ALA A 129 0.42 4.51 17.81
C ALA A 129 0.25 5.38 16.56
N SER A 130 -0.42 4.85 15.53
CA SER A 130 -0.72 5.58 14.29
C SER A 130 -2.01 6.39 14.34
N ARG A 131 -2.72 6.40 15.48
CA ARG A 131 -4.02 7.04 15.67
C ARG A 131 -5.08 6.56 14.66
N GLY A 132 -5.11 5.27 14.37
CA GLY A 132 -6.06 4.65 13.43
C GLY A 132 -5.69 4.77 11.95
N TYR A 133 -4.41 4.99 11.61
CA TYR A 133 -3.99 4.85 10.21
C TYR A 133 -3.94 3.38 9.80
N PHE A 134 -3.35 2.54 10.65
CA PHE A 134 -3.46 1.08 10.56
C PHE A 134 -4.66 0.60 11.36
N ASP A 135 -5.21 -0.56 10.99
CA ASP A 135 -6.26 -1.23 11.76
C ASP A 135 -5.69 -2.15 12.85
N VAL A 136 -6.58 -2.81 13.60
CA VAL A 136 -6.23 -3.70 14.72
C VAL A 136 -5.37 -4.90 14.31
N VAL A 137 -5.41 -5.27 13.02
CA VAL A 137 -4.65 -6.39 12.43
C VAL A 137 -3.47 -5.91 11.59
N ASP A 138 -2.93 -4.73 11.91
CA ASP A 138 -1.73 -4.16 11.31
C ASP A 138 -1.84 -3.96 9.78
N ARG A 139 -3.05 -3.71 9.24
CA ARG A 139 -3.23 -3.43 7.80
C ARG A 139 -3.21 -1.93 7.53
N PRO A 140 -2.45 -1.45 6.53
CA PRO A 140 -2.62 -0.10 5.99
C PRO A 140 -4.01 0.06 5.37
N PRO A 141 -4.52 1.29 5.19
CA PRO A 141 -5.81 1.50 4.54
C PRO A 141 -5.85 0.78 3.19
N ILE A 142 -6.75 -0.20 3.03
CA ILE A 142 -6.76 -1.12 1.87
C ILE A 142 -6.80 -0.36 0.55
N ALA A 143 -7.54 0.76 0.50
CA ALA A 143 -7.61 1.66 -0.65
C ALA A 143 -6.25 2.17 -1.16
N THR A 144 -5.17 2.04 -0.38
CA THR A 144 -3.82 2.49 -0.72
C THR A 144 -2.87 1.39 -1.23
N TRP A 145 -3.32 0.14 -1.33
CA TRP A 145 -2.47 -1.01 -1.71
C TRP A 145 -2.10 -1.00 -3.21
N LEU A 146 -0.82 -1.16 -3.53
CA LEU A 146 -0.29 -0.91 -4.87
C LEU A 146 0.14 -2.18 -5.60
N GLY A 147 0.81 -3.11 -4.93
CA GLY A 147 1.42 -4.25 -5.59
C GLY A 147 2.06 -5.23 -4.62
N VAL A 148 2.29 -6.45 -5.11
CA VAL A 148 2.96 -7.52 -4.37
C VAL A 148 4.47 -7.42 -4.62
N LEU A 149 5.25 -7.28 -3.56
CA LEU A 149 6.69 -7.38 -3.58
C LEU A 149 7.09 -8.85 -3.45
N ASP A 150 7.87 -9.35 -4.40
CA ASP A 150 8.36 -10.71 -4.35
C ASP A 150 9.57 -10.79 -3.41
N ALA A 151 9.41 -11.54 -2.31
CA ALA A 151 10.46 -11.78 -1.33
C ALA A 151 11.13 -13.16 -1.51
N THR A 152 10.75 -13.94 -2.54
CA THR A 152 11.20 -15.34 -2.72
C THR A 152 12.68 -15.48 -3.11
N SER A 153 13.42 -14.38 -3.24
CA SER A 153 14.84 -14.41 -3.55
C SER A 153 15.70 -14.58 -2.28
N ASP A 154 15.99 -15.84 -1.96
CA ASP A 154 17.12 -16.34 -1.15
C ASP A 154 17.25 -15.86 0.31
N GLY A 155 16.22 -16.09 1.14
CA GLY A 155 16.42 -16.21 2.59
C GLY A 155 15.73 -15.17 3.48
N VAL A 156 14.84 -14.34 2.93
CA VAL A 156 13.86 -13.59 3.70
C VAL A 156 12.64 -14.50 3.86
N ASP A 157 12.17 -14.70 5.10
CA ASP A 157 10.98 -15.50 5.44
C ASP A 157 9.93 -15.53 4.31
N ASP A 158 9.80 -16.71 3.68
CA ASP A 158 8.92 -16.98 2.54
C ASP A 158 7.53 -16.40 2.81
N GLY A 159 7.08 -15.45 1.99
CA GLY A 159 5.79 -14.82 2.20
C GLY A 159 5.44 -13.75 1.18
N VAL A 160 4.17 -13.34 1.24
CA VAL A 160 3.61 -12.26 0.43
C VAL A 160 3.83 -10.94 1.15
N TRP A 161 4.28 -9.94 0.41
CA TRP A 161 4.54 -8.60 0.90
C TRP A 161 3.75 -7.63 0.05
N ILE A 162 2.86 -6.83 0.64
CA ILE A 162 1.99 -5.91 -0.11
C ILE A 162 2.42 -4.48 0.18
N ALA A 163 2.88 -3.78 -0.85
CA ALA A 163 3.23 -2.38 -0.73
C ALA A 163 1.97 -1.51 -0.76
N ALA A 164 1.91 -0.53 0.12
CA ALA A 164 0.86 0.46 0.19
C ALA A 164 1.46 1.87 0.19
N TRP A 165 0.78 2.80 -0.49
CA TRP A 165 1.17 4.21 -0.48
C TRP A 165 0.74 4.88 0.82
N VAL A 166 1.64 5.71 1.36
CA VAL A 166 1.37 6.58 2.50
C VAL A 166 1.40 8.02 2.02
N GLY A 167 0.27 8.70 2.15
CA GLY A 167 0.17 10.11 1.81
C GLY A 167 1.06 10.97 2.71
N PRO A 168 1.57 12.13 2.22
CA PRO A 168 2.46 13.02 2.98
C PRO A 168 2.00 13.34 4.40
N ARG A 169 0.70 13.66 4.55
CA ARG A 169 0.08 14.02 5.84
C ARG A 169 -0.01 12.85 6.83
N GLU A 170 0.16 11.63 6.34
CA GLU A 170 0.03 10.40 7.11
C GLU A 170 1.39 9.76 7.43
N VAL A 171 2.50 10.27 6.89
CA VAL A 171 3.83 9.65 7.05
C VAL A 171 4.23 9.50 8.51
N GLU A 172 4.10 10.56 9.32
CA GLU A 172 4.48 10.48 10.73
C GLU A 172 3.62 9.48 11.52
N ARG A 173 2.32 9.42 11.24
CA ARG A 173 1.40 8.45 11.83
C ARG A 173 1.75 7.02 11.42
N ALA A 174 1.97 6.80 10.13
CA ALA A 174 2.37 5.49 9.60
C ALA A 174 3.72 5.03 10.16
N ARG A 175 4.72 5.92 10.27
CA ARG A 175 6.02 5.60 10.89
C ARG A 175 5.88 5.25 12.37
N ALA A 176 5.02 5.96 13.11
CA ALA A 176 4.73 5.64 14.50
C ALA A 176 4.13 4.24 14.64
N GLY A 177 3.16 3.88 13.81
CA GLY A 177 2.58 2.53 13.79
C GLY A 177 3.59 1.44 13.42
N CYS A 178 4.45 1.66 12.41
CA CYS A 178 5.49 0.69 12.04
C CYS A 178 6.46 0.44 13.21
N ARG A 179 6.88 1.48 13.93
CA ARG A 179 7.76 1.33 15.11
C ARG A 179 7.09 0.58 16.27
N ALA A 180 5.76 0.66 16.37
CA ALA A 180 4.98 -0.05 17.38
C ALA A 180 4.60 -1.48 16.98
N CYS A 181 5.01 -1.95 15.79
CA CYS A 181 4.66 -3.26 15.24
C CYS A 181 5.90 -4.20 15.26
N PRO A 182 6.25 -4.81 16.42
CA PRO A 182 7.51 -5.54 16.59
C PRO A 182 7.56 -6.88 15.86
N ASN A 183 6.40 -7.41 15.41
CA ASN A 183 6.27 -8.67 14.69
C ASN A 183 6.69 -8.57 13.21
N GLY A 184 6.98 -7.36 12.72
CA GLY A 184 7.34 -7.10 11.32
C GLY A 184 6.19 -7.25 10.33
N ALA A 185 4.92 -7.24 10.79
CA ALA A 185 3.74 -7.22 9.92
C ALA A 185 3.65 -5.91 9.12
N LEU A 186 4.21 -4.82 9.67
CA LEU A 186 4.34 -3.52 9.03
C LEU A 186 5.80 -3.06 9.06
N VAL A 187 6.36 -2.76 7.89
CA VAL A 187 7.72 -2.21 7.78
C VAL A 187 7.76 -1.14 6.72
N TRP A 188 8.55 -0.09 6.94
CA TRP A 188 8.81 0.90 5.91
C TRP A 188 9.63 0.28 4.76
N LEU A 189 9.26 0.55 3.51
CA LEU A 189 9.88 -0.14 2.37
C LEU A 189 11.39 0.15 2.25
N ASP A 190 11.82 1.38 2.54
CA ASP A 190 13.24 1.76 2.48
C ASP A 190 14.11 0.96 3.46
N ASP A 191 13.54 0.53 4.58
CA ASP A 191 14.24 -0.22 5.64
C ASP A 191 14.45 -1.69 5.25
N VAL A 192 13.70 -2.19 4.26
CA VAL A 192 13.73 -3.59 3.81
C VAL A 192 14.43 -3.72 2.46
N SER A 193 14.11 -2.82 1.53
CA SER A 193 14.64 -2.84 0.17
C SER A 193 14.70 -1.43 -0.42
N SER A 194 15.88 -0.83 -0.34
CA SER A 194 16.17 0.43 -1.04
C SER A 194 15.97 0.32 -2.56
N PRO A 195 16.29 -0.80 -3.25
CA PRO A 195 15.96 -0.96 -4.66
C PRO A 195 14.45 -0.92 -4.95
N ALA A 196 13.62 -1.64 -4.18
CA ALA A 196 12.18 -1.65 -4.37
C ALA A 196 11.57 -0.27 -4.08
N ALA A 197 12.04 0.40 -3.03
CA ALA A 197 11.61 1.76 -2.73
C ALA A 197 11.96 2.75 -3.85
N ALA A 198 13.17 2.66 -4.41
CA ALA A 198 13.57 3.48 -5.55
C ALA A 198 12.67 3.24 -6.79
N GLN A 199 12.25 1.99 -7.03
CA GLN A 199 11.31 1.66 -8.10
C GLN A 199 9.96 2.37 -7.88
N LEU A 200 9.36 2.27 -6.68
CA LEU A 200 8.07 2.92 -6.39
C LEU A 200 8.17 4.45 -6.41
N GLN A 201 9.25 5.02 -5.88
CA GLN A 201 9.53 6.46 -5.94
C GLN A 201 9.64 6.96 -7.38
N ALA A 202 10.24 6.17 -8.28
CA ALA A 202 10.28 6.50 -9.71
C ALA A 202 8.88 6.49 -10.34
N CYS A 203 8.08 5.45 -10.08
CA CYS A 203 6.70 5.36 -10.58
C CYS A 203 5.84 6.53 -10.07
N ALA A 204 5.95 6.88 -8.78
CA ALA A 204 5.19 7.98 -8.17
C ALA A 204 5.54 9.34 -8.79
N ARG A 205 6.82 9.62 -9.04
CA ARG A 205 7.25 10.86 -9.71
C ARG A 205 6.70 10.97 -11.14
N VAL A 206 6.69 9.87 -11.89
CA VAL A 206 6.08 9.84 -13.24
C VAL A 206 4.58 10.08 -13.15
N ALA A 207 3.87 9.39 -12.25
CA ALA A 207 2.44 9.54 -12.04
C ALA A 207 2.02 10.97 -11.67
N ALA A 208 2.82 11.64 -10.85
CA ALA A 208 2.68 13.05 -10.48
C ALA A 208 2.84 13.99 -11.70
N GLY A 209 3.88 13.77 -12.51
CA GLY A 209 4.22 14.63 -13.66
C GLY A 209 3.29 14.50 -14.87
N SER A 210 2.66 13.34 -15.09
CA SER A 210 1.90 13.05 -16.33
C SER A 210 0.64 13.88 -16.58
N ARG A 211 0.21 14.76 -15.66
CA ARG A 211 -0.92 15.71 -15.88
C ARG A 211 -0.47 17.16 -16.15
N LEU A 212 0.77 17.37 -16.60
CA LEU A 212 1.28 18.68 -17.04
C LEU A 212 1.16 18.90 -18.57
N ARG A 213 0.41 18.06 -19.29
CA ARG A 213 0.21 18.18 -20.74
C ARG A 213 -1.26 18.19 -21.11
#